data_AF-A0A938V0X4-F1
#
_entry.id   AF-A0A938V0X4-F1
#
_cell.length_a   1.000
_cell.length_b   1.000
_cell.length_c   1.000
_cell.angle_alpha   90.00
_cell.angle_beta   90.00
_cell.angle_gamma   90.00
#
_symmetry.space_group_name_H-M   'P 1'
#
loop_
_entity.id
_entity.type
_entity.pdbx_description
1 polymer ?
#
loop_
_entity_poly.entity_id
_entity_poly.type
_entity_poly.pdbx_seq_one_letter_code
_entity_poly.pdbx_strand_id
1 'polypeptide(L)'
;MFELIGTGGRESSCAGTGLRGAGKEALGLFAGLLIGTAGVTAATGSARANGNYTHLWVAQDAVQHVENAELQELLAAPEWYEAMRNGANFPDGGYAVGDGYGEMGHWEPFQTLYLEWIRDTYGPPWSDEGKRHVAFLLGMAAHGLTDQLFDGMYLERHYVFDENSTGGEWGNVDGVTDICFAAAMGPMQPPETWVPADVMAELFAEAGHEVTPQTIEMGQSLVAVAVMYTDDKRTDEATLDKYMELYPWACGHVDDPTVPGSPISLGPPVARYMEVLWGRLHGNDGFDQPLLGAWFSKGMPYEQPRDAGTPDSWVSFAMPRGLDKGSLTDESVTVVGPGGSAHPVTLQLYYGNDSHLVNIRPKEDWAKEADYTVTLSAPLATWNGLALEGTRTFEFSTGAAPAIGDVRGSDDDGDAAGEGNSAVGDDTAGAGNSASGCSAGGVGGMRGGSGGANLGVVLLLASLVAGAAAVGRLTRRGTPWTAKQRCASLDFSHRP
;
A
#
# COMPACT_ATOMS: atom_id res chain seq x y z
N MET A 1 -68.66 5.59 8.88
CA MET A 1 -70.00 6.21 8.91
C MET A 1 -70.99 5.06 8.70
N PHE A 2 -71.65 4.61 9.79
CA PHE A 2 -72.74 3.61 9.92
C PHE A 2 -72.47 2.18 9.35
N GLU A 3 -72.75 1.03 9.97
CA GLU A 3 -73.58 0.46 11.07
C GLU A 3 -72.87 -0.86 11.53
N LEU A 4 -72.60 -1.25 12.79
CA LEU A 4 -73.45 -1.71 13.92
C LEU A 4 -74.56 -2.70 13.55
N ILE A 5 -74.53 -3.97 13.98
CA ILE A 5 -75.16 -4.56 15.20
C ILE A 5 -74.68 -6.04 15.29
N GLY A 6 -74.10 -6.54 16.40
CA GLY A 6 -74.78 -7.23 17.52
C GLY A 6 -74.73 -8.77 17.34
N THR A 7 -74.62 -9.67 18.32
CA THR A 7 -74.79 -9.67 19.79
C THR A 7 -74.36 -11.05 20.36
N GLY A 8 -73.86 -11.06 21.61
CA GLY A 8 -74.00 -12.16 22.61
C GLY A 8 -73.02 -13.35 22.51
N GLY A 9 -72.49 -13.94 23.58
CA GLY A 9 -72.63 -13.76 25.03
C GLY A 9 -72.09 -15.00 25.79
N ARG A 10 -71.56 -14.77 27.00
CA ARG A 10 -71.40 -15.66 28.19
C ARG A 10 -70.38 -16.83 28.16
N GLU A 11 -69.38 -16.78 29.06
CA GLU A 11 -69.24 -17.51 30.36
C GLU A 11 -68.46 -18.83 30.19
N SER A 12 -67.17 -18.85 30.55
CA SER A 12 -66.59 -19.29 31.84
C SER A 12 -66.37 -20.80 31.98
N SER A 13 -65.11 -21.24 32.08
CA SER A 13 -64.63 -22.20 33.12
C SER A 13 -63.16 -22.58 32.93
N CYS A 14 -62.46 -22.63 34.06
CA CYS A 14 -61.09 -23.11 34.24
C CYS A 14 -60.93 -24.65 34.14
N ALA A 15 -59.66 -25.07 34.15
CA ALA A 15 -59.10 -26.42 34.31
C ALA A 15 -59.10 -27.26 33.03
N GLY A 16 -58.06 -27.98 32.65
CA GLY A 16 -56.79 -28.33 33.27
C GLY A 16 -56.21 -29.54 32.52
N THR A 17 -54.97 -29.89 32.84
CA THR A 17 -54.22 -31.11 32.44
C THR A 17 -53.80 -31.23 30.97
N GLY A 18 -52.49 -31.15 30.76
CA GLY A 18 -51.85 -31.34 29.47
C GLY A 18 -51.63 -32.81 29.09
N LEU A 19 -51.15 -32.98 27.87
CA LEU A 19 -50.43 -34.16 27.38
C LEU A 19 -49.65 -33.75 26.11
N ARG A 20 -48.34 -33.96 26.16
CA ARG A 20 -47.43 -34.44 25.10
C ARG A 20 -47.47 -33.80 23.70
N GLY A 21 -46.30 -33.29 23.30
CA GLY A 21 -45.60 -33.85 22.14
C GLY A 21 -45.48 -32.95 20.90
N ALA A 22 -44.29 -33.05 20.30
CA ALA A 22 -43.90 -32.67 18.94
C ALA A 22 -43.71 -31.17 18.63
N GLY A 23 -42.47 -30.82 18.33
CA GLY A 23 -42.04 -29.52 17.81
C GLY A 23 -40.57 -29.56 17.37
N LYS A 24 -40.21 -30.56 16.56
CA LYS A 24 -39.12 -30.43 15.58
C LYS A 24 -39.78 -29.92 14.29
N GLU A 25 -39.01 -29.18 13.50
CA GLU A 25 -39.31 -28.60 12.18
C GLU A 25 -39.68 -27.11 12.17
N ALA A 26 -38.64 -26.27 12.01
CA ALA A 26 -38.66 -25.09 11.16
C ALA A 26 -37.21 -24.60 10.95
N LEU A 27 -36.43 -25.33 10.16
CA LEU A 27 -35.21 -24.80 9.52
C LEU A 27 -35.14 -25.38 8.11
N GLY A 28 -35.57 -24.60 7.14
CA GLY A 28 -35.60 -25.01 5.75
C GLY A 28 -36.15 -23.90 4.88
N LEU A 29 -35.23 -23.16 4.24
CA LEU A 29 -35.27 -22.67 2.86
C LEU A 29 -34.35 -21.44 2.78
N PHE A 30 -33.17 -21.61 2.17
CA PHE A 30 -32.63 -20.69 1.16
C PHE A 30 -31.41 -21.39 0.53
N ALA A 31 -31.67 -22.19 -0.48
CA ALA A 31 -30.68 -22.69 -1.42
C ALA A 31 -31.26 -22.50 -2.81
N GLY A 32 -30.55 -21.79 -3.68
CA GLY A 32 -30.83 -21.78 -5.11
C GLY A 32 -30.85 -20.41 -5.75
N LEU A 33 -29.68 -19.86 -6.05
CA LEU A 33 -29.47 -19.18 -7.33
C LEU A 33 -27.98 -19.28 -7.73
N LEU A 34 -27.66 -20.35 -8.46
CA LEU A 34 -26.45 -20.46 -9.26
C LEU A 34 -26.89 -20.25 -10.71
N ILE A 35 -26.71 -19.03 -11.22
CA ILE A 35 -26.78 -18.75 -12.66
C ILE A 35 -25.35 -18.71 -13.16
N GLY A 36 -25.04 -19.58 -14.11
CA GLY A 36 -23.70 -19.76 -14.66
C GLY A 36 -23.24 -18.58 -15.51
N THR A 37 -22.02 -18.12 -15.23
CA THR A 37 -21.22 -17.29 -16.11
C THR A 37 -20.26 -18.17 -16.91
N ALA A 38 -20.27 -17.97 -18.23
CA ALA A 38 -19.35 -18.61 -19.16
C ALA A 38 -17.92 -18.10 -18.91
N GLY A 39 -16.98 -19.02 -18.86
CA GLY A 39 -15.60 -18.78 -18.41
C GLY A 39 -14.80 -17.88 -19.34
N VAL A 40 -14.29 -16.79 -18.76
CA VAL A 40 -12.98 -16.24 -19.08
C VAL A 40 -12.03 -16.82 -18.04
N THR A 41 -11.30 -17.88 -18.37
CA THR A 41 -10.15 -18.31 -17.56
C THR A 41 -9.00 -17.36 -17.85
N ALA A 42 -9.04 -16.16 -17.28
CA ALA A 42 -7.83 -15.40 -17.05
C ALA A 42 -6.97 -16.22 -16.07
N ALA A 43 -5.69 -16.38 -16.38
CA ALA A 43 -4.77 -16.96 -15.42
C ALA A 43 -4.70 -15.99 -14.23
N THR A 44 -5.46 -16.26 -13.18
CA THR A 44 -5.34 -15.55 -11.90
C THR A 44 -4.00 -15.99 -11.31
N GLY A 45 -2.93 -15.28 -11.65
CA GLY A 45 -1.78 -15.22 -10.75
C GLY A 45 -2.33 -14.81 -9.38
N SER A 46 -1.82 -15.40 -8.30
CA SER A 46 -2.15 -14.91 -6.97
C SER A 46 -1.78 -13.42 -6.94
N ALA A 47 -2.78 -12.54 -6.91
CA ALA A 47 -2.55 -11.14 -6.61
C ALA A 47 -1.85 -11.10 -5.25
N ARG A 48 -0.64 -10.56 -5.25
CA ARG A 48 0.11 -10.19 -4.06
C ARG A 48 -0.36 -8.77 -3.79
N ALA A 49 -0.80 -8.48 -2.58
CA ALA A 49 -1.33 -7.17 -2.28
C ALA A 49 -0.97 -6.85 -0.86
N ASN A 50 -0.41 -5.67 -0.63
CA ASN A 50 -0.11 -5.19 0.70
C ASN A 50 -1.39 -5.14 1.56
N GLY A 51 -1.25 -5.14 2.88
CA GLY A 51 -2.42 -5.16 3.74
C GLY A 51 -3.12 -3.80 3.85
N ASN A 52 -4.41 -3.84 4.11
CA ASN A 52 -5.26 -2.64 4.18
C ASN A 52 -4.87 -1.68 5.31
N TYR A 53 -4.29 -2.17 6.41
CA TYR A 53 -3.76 -1.25 7.42
C TYR A 53 -2.62 -0.42 6.82
N THR A 54 -1.70 -1.08 6.12
CA THR A 54 -0.54 -0.46 5.50
C THR A 54 -0.92 0.55 4.43
N HIS A 55 -1.88 0.23 3.55
CA HIS A 55 -2.35 1.18 2.54
C HIS A 55 -2.88 2.49 3.12
N LEU A 56 -3.74 2.39 4.13
CA LEU A 56 -4.24 3.56 4.84
C LEU A 56 -3.10 4.33 5.49
N TRP A 57 -2.21 3.63 6.20
CA TRP A 57 -1.10 4.27 6.89
C TRP A 57 -0.21 5.05 5.92
N VAL A 58 0.19 4.44 4.80
CA VAL A 58 1.04 5.08 3.78
C VAL A 58 0.33 6.27 3.14
N ALA A 59 -0.96 6.14 2.83
CA ALA A 59 -1.73 7.25 2.26
C ALA A 59 -1.84 8.44 3.23
N GLN A 60 -1.96 8.17 4.55
CA GLN A 60 -1.97 9.20 5.59
C GLN A 60 -0.59 9.84 5.79
N ASP A 61 0.47 9.03 5.77
CA ASP A 61 1.86 9.49 5.87
C ASP A 61 2.23 10.38 4.67
N ALA A 62 1.80 10.00 3.46
CA ALA A 62 2.02 10.77 2.24
C ALA A 62 1.48 12.21 2.33
N VAL A 63 0.36 12.45 3.03
CA VAL A 63 -0.17 13.82 3.22
C VAL A 63 0.84 14.74 3.91
N GLN A 64 1.70 14.21 4.77
CA GLN A 64 2.74 14.98 5.47
C GLN A 64 3.88 15.42 4.53
N HIS A 65 4.01 14.76 3.38
CA HIS A 65 5.07 14.97 2.40
C HIS A 65 4.61 15.74 1.15
N VAL A 66 3.34 16.11 1.06
CA VAL A 66 2.83 16.96 -0.03
C VAL A 66 3.43 18.37 0.11
N GLU A 67 4.06 18.87 -0.95
CA GLU A 67 4.69 20.20 -0.99
C GLU A 67 3.71 21.27 -1.51
N ASN A 68 2.79 20.89 -2.39
CA ASN A 68 1.74 21.79 -2.87
C ASN A 68 0.76 22.15 -1.73
N ALA A 69 0.78 23.41 -1.31
CA ALA A 69 -0.01 23.88 -0.17
C ALA A 69 -1.54 23.71 -0.33
N GLU A 70 -2.10 23.89 -1.54
CA GLU A 70 -3.54 23.71 -1.77
C GLU A 70 -3.94 22.25 -1.68
N LEU A 71 -3.12 21.36 -2.26
CA LEU A 71 -3.32 19.91 -2.15
C LEU A 71 -3.17 19.44 -0.70
N GLN A 72 -2.16 19.93 0.02
CA GLN A 72 -1.95 19.62 1.42
C GLN A 72 -3.15 20.07 2.27
N GLU A 73 -3.65 21.29 2.06
CA GLU A 73 -4.84 21.79 2.74
C GLU A 73 -6.08 20.92 2.45
N LEU A 74 -6.29 20.54 1.20
CA LEU A 74 -7.41 19.66 0.81
C LEU A 74 -7.33 18.30 1.49
N LEU A 75 -6.16 17.67 1.49
CA LEU A 75 -5.97 16.31 2.03
C LEU A 75 -5.90 16.29 3.57
N ALA A 76 -5.44 17.37 4.20
CA ALA A 76 -5.44 17.49 5.67
C ALA A 76 -6.80 17.91 6.24
N ALA A 77 -7.73 18.40 5.40
CA ALA A 77 -9.07 18.81 5.83
C ALA A 77 -9.88 17.60 6.33
N PRO A 78 -10.40 17.62 7.58
CA PRO A 78 -11.18 16.51 8.14
C PRO A 78 -12.38 16.09 7.28
N GLU A 79 -12.96 17.03 6.53
CA GLU A 79 -14.11 16.82 5.65
C GLU A 79 -13.79 15.86 4.49
N TRP A 80 -12.55 15.88 3.98
CA TRP A 80 -12.13 15.10 2.80
C TRP A 80 -11.16 13.98 3.14
N TYR A 81 -10.53 14.03 4.32
CA TYR A 81 -9.59 13.03 4.80
C TYR A 81 -10.18 11.62 4.76
N GLU A 82 -11.43 11.44 5.21
CA GLU A 82 -12.10 10.13 5.14
C GLU A 82 -12.33 9.65 3.72
N ALA A 83 -12.57 10.54 2.76
CA ALA A 83 -12.71 10.15 1.35
C ALA A 83 -11.39 9.62 0.79
N MET A 84 -10.26 10.25 1.12
CA MET A 84 -8.94 9.74 0.78
C MET A 84 -8.69 8.36 1.40
N ARG A 85 -8.99 8.18 2.68
CA ARG A 85 -8.83 6.89 3.36
C ARG A 85 -9.69 5.79 2.74
N ASN A 86 -10.93 6.11 2.36
CA ASN A 86 -11.78 5.14 1.66
C ASN A 86 -11.20 4.78 0.29
N GLY A 87 -10.68 5.76 -0.46
CA GLY A 87 -10.00 5.52 -1.72
C GLY A 87 -8.80 4.59 -1.55
N ALA A 88 -8.01 4.79 -0.49
CA ALA A 88 -6.84 3.96 -0.18
C ALA A 88 -7.16 2.51 0.20
N ASN A 89 -8.43 2.17 0.42
CA ASN A 89 -8.90 0.81 0.68
C ASN A 89 -9.76 0.23 -0.46
N PHE A 90 -10.13 1.07 -1.42
CA PHE A 90 -11.18 0.76 -2.38
C PHE A 90 -10.86 -0.42 -3.30
N PRO A 91 -9.67 -0.52 -3.92
CA PRO A 91 -9.37 -1.61 -4.84
C PRO A 91 -9.52 -3.00 -4.19
N ASP A 92 -9.06 -3.15 -2.95
CA ASP A 92 -9.19 -4.41 -2.20
C ASP A 92 -10.63 -4.85 -1.92
N GLY A 93 -11.59 -3.92 -2.02
CA GLY A 93 -13.01 -4.23 -1.95
C GLY A 93 -13.43 -5.26 -2.99
N GLY A 94 -12.84 -5.23 -4.17
CA GLY A 94 -13.14 -6.16 -5.26
C GLY A 94 -12.70 -7.58 -4.93
N TYR A 95 -11.50 -7.75 -4.36
CA TYR A 95 -11.05 -9.05 -3.90
C TYR A 95 -11.93 -9.61 -2.78
N ALA A 96 -12.39 -8.76 -1.87
CA ALA A 96 -13.26 -9.17 -0.77
C ALA A 96 -14.61 -9.74 -1.24
N VAL A 97 -15.11 -9.30 -2.40
CA VAL A 97 -16.34 -9.80 -3.03
C VAL A 97 -16.10 -10.73 -4.22
N GLY A 98 -14.84 -11.01 -4.55
CA GLY A 98 -14.45 -11.89 -5.66
C GLY A 98 -14.78 -11.33 -7.04
N ASP A 99 -14.63 -10.02 -7.22
CA ASP A 99 -14.94 -9.29 -8.45
C ASP A 99 -13.68 -8.66 -9.07
N GLY A 100 -13.63 -8.63 -10.41
CA GLY A 100 -12.49 -8.13 -11.18
C GLY A 100 -12.25 -6.63 -11.07
N TYR A 101 -13.22 -5.86 -10.55
CA TYR A 101 -13.02 -4.43 -10.31
C TYR A 101 -11.88 -4.17 -9.33
N GLY A 102 -11.58 -5.15 -8.46
CA GLY A 102 -10.53 -5.02 -7.47
C GLY A 102 -9.20 -4.74 -8.13
N GLU A 103 -8.76 -5.68 -8.98
CA GLU A 103 -7.55 -5.53 -9.80
C GLU A 103 -7.59 -4.28 -10.69
N MET A 104 -8.73 -3.97 -11.33
CA MET A 104 -8.81 -2.80 -12.21
C MET A 104 -8.60 -1.47 -11.47
N GLY A 105 -9.04 -1.37 -10.21
CA GLY A 105 -8.90 -0.17 -9.38
C GLY A 105 -7.45 0.18 -9.02
N HIS A 106 -6.54 -0.81 -9.06
CA HIS A 106 -5.11 -0.62 -8.76
C HIS A 106 -4.37 0.21 -9.81
N TRP A 107 -4.83 0.21 -11.06
CA TRP A 107 -3.99 0.62 -12.20
C TRP A 107 -4.33 2.00 -12.77
N GLU A 108 -3.30 2.67 -13.29
CA GLU A 108 -3.42 4.04 -13.81
C GLU A 108 -4.47 4.22 -14.92
N PRO A 109 -4.75 3.25 -15.82
CA PRO A 109 -5.81 3.39 -16.82
C PRO A 109 -7.17 3.70 -16.20
N PHE A 110 -7.59 2.94 -15.18
CA PHE A 110 -8.87 3.19 -14.50
C PHE A 110 -8.82 4.48 -13.67
N GLN A 111 -7.72 4.74 -12.98
CA GLN A 111 -7.51 5.99 -12.25
C GLN A 111 -7.60 7.22 -13.18
N THR A 112 -7.12 7.08 -14.42
CA THR A 112 -7.20 8.12 -15.46
C THR A 112 -8.63 8.35 -15.91
N LEU A 113 -9.42 7.30 -16.14
CA LEU A 113 -10.86 7.45 -16.45
C LEU A 113 -11.58 8.24 -15.35
N TYR A 114 -11.32 7.90 -14.09
CA TYR A 114 -11.94 8.61 -12.97
C TYR A 114 -11.44 10.05 -12.83
N LEU A 115 -10.15 10.30 -13.04
CA LEU A 115 -9.58 11.64 -13.08
C LEU A 115 -10.23 12.51 -14.16
N GLU A 116 -10.40 11.98 -15.38
CA GLU A 116 -11.04 12.67 -16.49
C GLU A 116 -12.51 12.98 -16.19
N TRP A 117 -13.25 12.01 -15.65
CA TRP A 117 -14.63 12.22 -15.20
C TRP A 117 -14.75 13.33 -14.14
N ILE A 118 -13.82 13.38 -13.17
CA ILE A 118 -13.79 14.44 -12.16
C ILE A 118 -13.60 15.81 -12.83
N ARG A 119 -12.64 15.93 -13.76
CA ARG A 119 -12.36 17.18 -14.48
C ARG A 119 -13.56 17.67 -15.27
N ASP A 120 -14.21 16.76 -15.99
CA ASP A 120 -15.36 17.08 -16.84
C ASP A 120 -16.60 17.44 -16.02
N THR A 121 -16.77 16.83 -14.84
CA THR A 121 -17.95 17.02 -13.98
C THR A 121 -17.81 18.23 -13.04
N TYR A 122 -16.63 18.45 -12.46
CA TYR A 122 -16.44 19.38 -11.34
C TYR A 122 -15.34 20.43 -11.52
N GLY A 123 -14.70 20.52 -12.69
CA GLY A 123 -13.45 21.26 -12.96
C GLY A 123 -13.20 22.55 -12.16
N PRO A 124 -11.92 22.93 -11.94
CA PRO A 124 -11.56 23.93 -10.94
C PRO A 124 -12.21 25.31 -11.19
N PRO A 125 -12.60 26.05 -10.12
CA PRO A 125 -12.44 25.69 -8.71
C PRO A 125 -13.42 24.60 -8.28
N TRP A 126 -12.91 23.58 -7.58
CA TRP A 126 -13.67 22.39 -7.20
C TRP A 126 -14.79 22.71 -6.20
N SER A 127 -15.99 22.19 -6.48
CA SER A 127 -17.07 22.12 -5.49
C SER A 127 -16.67 21.21 -4.32
N ASP A 128 -17.41 21.27 -3.22
CA ASP A 128 -17.22 20.37 -2.07
C ASP A 128 -17.33 18.89 -2.49
N GLU A 129 -18.28 18.57 -3.37
CA GLU A 129 -18.42 17.22 -3.95
C GLU A 129 -17.20 16.86 -4.81
N GLY A 130 -16.74 17.78 -5.67
CA GLY A 130 -15.53 17.59 -6.46
C GLY A 130 -14.30 17.33 -5.60
N LYS A 131 -14.09 18.07 -4.51
CA LYS A 131 -12.99 17.87 -3.56
C LYS A 131 -13.03 16.49 -2.92
N ARG A 132 -14.24 16.00 -2.57
CA ARG A 132 -14.42 14.65 -2.04
C ARG A 132 -14.00 13.57 -3.04
N HIS A 133 -14.38 13.71 -4.31
CA HIS A 133 -13.97 12.79 -5.37
C HIS A 133 -12.46 12.85 -5.65
N VAL A 134 -11.86 14.06 -5.64
CA VAL A 134 -10.41 14.23 -5.77
C VAL A 134 -9.67 13.53 -4.63
N ALA A 135 -10.09 13.73 -3.38
CA ALA A 135 -9.48 13.05 -2.23
C ALA A 135 -9.55 11.51 -2.39
N PHE A 136 -10.70 10.98 -2.82
CA PHE A 136 -10.87 9.54 -3.09
C PHE A 136 -9.94 9.03 -4.18
N LEU A 137 -9.84 9.73 -5.32
CA LEU A 137 -8.94 9.38 -6.41
C LEU A 137 -7.49 9.28 -5.92
N LEU A 138 -7.05 10.28 -5.14
CA LEU A 138 -5.69 10.33 -4.63
C LEU A 138 -5.39 9.19 -3.64
N GLY A 139 -6.39 8.82 -2.81
CA GLY A 139 -6.31 7.62 -1.98
C GLY A 139 -6.19 6.33 -2.81
N MET A 140 -7.04 6.16 -3.84
CA MET A 140 -7.02 5.00 -4.73
C MET A 140 -5.69 4.87 -5.47
N ALA A 141 -5.13 5.98 -5.92
CA ALA A 141 -3.82 6.03 -6.53
C ALA A 141 -2.68 5.71 -5.54
N ALA A 142 -2.80 6.19 -4.30
CA ALA A 142 -1.86 5.84 -3.23
C ALA A 142 -1.86 4.33 -2.95
N HIS A 143 -3.02 3.69 -2.95
CA HIS A 143 -3.14 2.23 -2.83
C HIS A 143 -2.34 1.52 -3.91
N GLY A 144 -2.66 1.78 -5.19
CA GLY A 144 -2.01 1.11 -6.32
C GLY A 144 -0.50 1.33 -6.41
N LEU A 145 0.00 2.52 -6.07
CA LEU A 145 1.44 2.77 -6.02
C LEU A 145 2.09 2.09 -4.81
N THR A 146 1.41 2.05 -3.65
CA THR A 146 1.90 1.36 -2.45
C THR A 146 2.14 -0.12 -2.72
N ASP A 147 1.23 -0.82 -3.38
CA ASP A 147 1.42 -2.22 -3.77
C ASP A 147 2.65 -2.41 -4.65
N GLN A 148 2.78 -1.57 -5.68
CA GLN A 148 3.92 -1.67 -6.58
C GLN A 148 5.25 -1.52 -5.84
N LEU A 149 5.36 -0.52 -4.97
CA LEU A 149 6.59 -0.23 -4.22
C LEU A 149 6.87 -1.29 -3.15
N PHE A 150 5.85 -1.68 -2.38
CA PHE A 150 5.97 -2.67 -1.32
C PHE A 150 6.27 -4.05 -1.91
N ASP A 151 5.44 -4.55 -2.80
CA ASP A 151 5.62 -5.89 -3.35
C ASP A 151 6.92 -5.97 -4.17
N GLY A 152 7.19 -4.93 -4.96
CA GLY A 152 8.28 -4.93 -5.93
C GLY A 152 9.66 -4.63 -5.38
N MET A 153 9.76 -4.11 -4.16
CA MET A 153 11.04 -3.92 -3.48
C MET A 153 11.11 -4.75 -2.19
N TYR A 154 10.10 -4.65 -1.35
CA TYR A 154 10.12 -5.26 -0.02
C TYR A 154 9.79 -6.76 -0.05
N LEU A 155 8.70 -7.19 -0.69
CA LEU A 155 8.37 -8.62 -0.72
C LEU A 155 9.34 -9.46 -1.57
N GLU A 156 9.98 -8.86 -2.57
CA GLU A 156 11.07 -9.52 -3.32
C GLU A 156 12.24 -9.93 -2.41
N ARG A 157 12.50 -9.19 -1.33
CA ARG A 157 13.49 -9.57 -0.30
C ARG A 157 12.97 -10.67 0.62
N HIS A 158 11.70 -10.62 1.00
CA HIS A 158 11.04 -11.70 1.74
C HIS A 158 11.21 -13.04 1.01
N TYR A 159 10.98 -13.11 -0.30
CA TYR A 159 11.11 -14.38 -1.04
C TYR A 159 12.51 -14.99 -1.05
N VAL A 160 13.53 -14.20 -0.72
CA VAL A 160 14.92 -14.66 -0.62
C VAL A 160 15.32 -14.94 0.82
N PHE A 161 15.00 -14.04 1.75
CA PHE A 161 15.48 -14.12 3.13
C PHE A 161 14.57 -14.97 4.04
N ASP A 162 13.32 -15.13 3.66
CA ASP A 162 12.30 -15.98 4.29
C ASP A 162 11.89 -17.12 3.33
N GLU A 163 12.82 -17.65 2.53
CA GLU A 163 12.52 -18.66 1.48
C GLU A 163 11.82 -19.94 2.00
N ASN A 164 11.94 -20.21 3.30
CA ASN A 164 11.35 -21.39 3.95
C ASN A 164 9.93 -21.12 4.51
N SER A 165 9.43 -19.91 4.33
CA SER A 165 8.10 -19.50 4.78
C SER A 165 7.05 -19.99 3.80
N THR A 166 6.37 -21.08 4.16
CA THR A 166 5.44 -21.77 3.28
C THR A 166 4.04 -21.16 3.21
N GLY A 167 3.79 -20.04 3.90
CA GLY A 167 2.52 -19.31 3.85
C GLY A 167 1.27 -20.16 4.09
N GLY A 168 1.40 -21.20 4.92
CA GLY A 168 0.38 -22.24 5.12
C GLY A 168 -0.90 -21.74 5.81
N GLU A 169 -1.38 -22.49 6.80
CA GLU A 169 -2.64 -22.18 7.53
C GLU A 169 -2.64 -20.78 8.20
N TRP A 170 -1.47 -20.17 8.35
CA TRP A 170 -1.25 -18.96 9.14
C TRP A 170 -1.38 -17.64 8.35
N GLY A 171 -1.68 -17.71 7.05
CA GLY A 171 -1.89 -16.55 6.19
C GLY A 171 -0.80 -16.35 5.15
N ASN A 172 -1.12 -15.55 4.12
CA ASN A 172 -0.14 -15.04 3.17
C ASN A 172 0.79 -14.05 3.86
N VAL A 173 1.98 -13.84 3.29
CA VAL A 173 2.96 -12.88 3.84
C VAL A 173 2.35 -11.50 4.00
N ASP A 174 1.51 -11.07 3.06
CA ASP A 174 0.92 -9.73 3.07
C ASP A 174 0.12 -9.42 4.34
N GLY A 175 -0.85 -10.28 4.69
CA GLY A 175 -1.66 -10.11 5.89
C GLY A 175 -0.83 -10.26 7.17
N VAL A 176 0.24 -11.05 7.13
CA VAL A 176 1.17 -11.19 8.25
C VAL A 176 1.99 -9.91 8.45
N THR A 177 2.57 -9.38 7.37
CA THR A 177 3.34 -8.13 7.42
C THR A 177 2.47 -6.95 7.83
N ASP A 178 1.19 -6.93 7.43
CA ASP A 178 0.24 -5.89 7.85
C ASP A 178 0.00 -5.89 9.37
N ILE A 179 -0.13 -7.08 9.97
CA ILE A 179 -0.28 -7.24 11.42
C ILE A 179 1.02 -6.89 12.16
N CYS A 180 2.17 -7.33 11.66
CA CYS A 180 3.47 -6.96 12.22
C CYS A 180 3.70 -5.44 12.15
N PHE A 181 3.33 -4.80 11.04
CA PHE A 181 3.44 -3.36 10.88
C PHE A 181 2.48 -2.60 11.79
N ALA A 182 1.23 -3.05 11.90
CA ALA A 182 0.27 -2.48 12.85
C ALA A 182 0.74 -2.61 14.31
N ALA A 183 1.47 -3.68 14.65
CA ALA A 183 2.05 -3.86 15.98
C ALA A 183 3.14 -2.81 16.26
N ALA A 184 3.94 -2.46 15.25
CA ALA A 184 4.96 -1.41 15.34
C ALA A 184 4.37 0.00 15.37
N MET A 185 3.37 0.29 14.54
CA MET A 185 2.82 1.64 14.37
C MET A 185 1.69 1.99 15.35
N GLY A 186 1.01 0.99 15.91
CA GLY A 186 -0.07 1.18 16.86
C GLY A 186 -1.46 1.21 16.22
N PRO A 187 -2.51 1.63 16.96
CA PRO A 187 -3.87 1.51 16.49
C PRO A 187 -4.21 2.46 15.34
N MET A 188 -5.08 1.99 14.45
CA MET A 188 -5.72 2.82 13.44
C MET A 188 -7.22 2.57 13.43
N GLN A 189 -8.01 3.64 13.42
CA GLN A 189 -9.46 3.52 13.29
C GLN A 189 -9.80 3.07 11.86
N PRO A 190 -10.80 2.22 11.61
CA PRO A 190 -11.30 2.03 10.25
C PRO A 190 -11.89 3.36 9.71
N PRO A 191 -11.82 3.61 8.39
CA PRO A 191 -12.47 4.78 7.82
C PRO A 191 -13.99 4.69 7.92
N GLU A 192 -14.67 5.84 8.04
CA GLU A 192 -16.12 5.87 7.90
C GLU A 192 -16.48 5.52 6.46
N THR A 193 -17.25 4.46 6.25
CA THR A 193 -17.51 3.93 4.90
C THR A 193 -18.16 4.97 4.01
N TRP A 194 -17.46 5.34 2.95
CA TRP A 194 -18.01 6.08 1.82
C TRP A 194 -17.32 5.67 0.52
N VAL A 195 -18.11 5.45 -0.52
CA VAL A 195 -17.63 5.13 -1.86
C VAL A 195 -18.62 5.72 -2.87
N PRO A 196 -18.17 6.35 -3.97
CA PRO A 196 -19.06 6.83 -5.02
C PRO A 196 -19.49 5.66 -5.94
N ALA A 197 -20.22 4.69 -5.38
CA ALA A 197 -20.46 3.39 -6.00
C ALA A 197 -21.17 3.45 -7.36
N ASP A 198 -22.14 4.36 -7.53
CA ASP A 198 -22.82 4.57 -8.82
C ASP A 198 -21.84 5.05 -9.90
N VAL A 199 -21.01 6.04 -9.58
CA VAL A 199 -19.98 6.58 -10.49
C VAL A 199 -18.95 5.49 -10.82
N MET A 200 -18.50 4.73 -9.81
CA MET A 200 -17.52 3.66 -10.02
C MET A 200 -18.06 2.56 -10.93
N ALA A 201 -19.31 2.14 -10.72
CA ALA A 201 -19.97 1.15 -11.58
C ALA A 201 -20.06 1.63 -13.04
N GLU A 202 -20.43 2.89 -13.26
CA GLU A 202 -20.48 3.50 -14.60
C GLU A 202 -19.10 3.51 -15.28
N LEU A 203 -18.05 3.91 -14.56
CA LEU A 203 -16.68 3.95 -15.08
C LEU A 203 -16.09 2.56 -15.35
N PHE A 204 -16.40 1.57 -14.50
CA PHE A 204 -16.00 0.18 -14.78
C PHE A 204 -16.70 -0.35 -16.03
N ALA A 205 -17.99 -0.05 -16.22
CA ALA A 205 -18.71 -0.44 -17.43
C ALA A 205 -18.11 0.21 -18.69
N GLU A 206 -17.69 1.47 -18.61
CA GLU A 206 -16.93 2.15 -19.67
C GLU A 206 -15.58 1.44 -19.96
N ALA A 207 -14.89 0.99 -18.92
CA ALA A 207 -13.67 0.19 -19.02
C ALA A 207 -13.91 -1.28 -19.46
N GLY A 208 -15.16 -1.66 -19.75
CA GLY A 208 -15.54 -2.99 -20.23
C GLY A 208 -15.76 -4.03 -19.13
N HIS A 209 -15.96 -3.61 -17.89
CA HIS A 209 -16.20 -4.47 -16.73
C HIS A 209 -17.52 -4.14 -16.02
N GLU A 210 -18.45 -5.10 -15.98
CA GLU A 210 -19.77 -4.90 -15.38
C GLU A 210 -19.75 -5.24 -13.88
N VAL A 211 -19.98 -4.25 -13.04
CA VAL A 211 -20.15 -4.41 -11.58
C VAL A 211 -21.29 -3.51 -11.10
N THR A 212 -22.06 -3.96 -10.12
CA THR A 212 -23.17 -3.14 -9.57
C THR A 212 -22.69 -2.22 -8.45
N PRO A 213 -23.35 -1.08 -8.22
CA PRO A 213 -23.07 -0.22 -7.07
C PRO A 213 -23.15 -0.98 -5.74
N GLN A 214 -24.10 -1.92 -5.61
CA GLN A 214 -24.25 -2.71 -4.38
C GLN A 214 -23.08 -3.66 -4.13
N THR A 215 -22.49 -4.23 -5.19
CA THR A 215 -21.28 -5.07 -5.08
C THR A 215 -20.09 -4.24 -4.62
N ILE A 216 -19.96 -3.01 -5.13
CA ILE A 216 -18.92 -2.05 -4.71
C ILE A 216 -19.10 -1.64 -3.24
N GLU A 217 -20.31 -1.25 -2.82
CA GLU A 217 -20.61 -0.90 -1.43
C GLU A 217 -20.34 -2.05 -0.46
N MET A 218 -20.68 -3.29 -0.87
CA MET A 218 -20.38 -4.49 -0.10
C MET A 218 -18.86 -4.68 0.05
N GLY A 219 -18.10 -4.55 -1.03
CA GLY A 219 -16.64 -4.65 -1.01
C GLY A 219 -16.00 -3.63 -0.09
N GLN A 220 -16.35 -2.35 -0.22
CA GLN A 220 -15.87 -1.29 0.66
C GLN A 220 -16.17 -1.57 2.13
N SER A 221 -17.36 -2.11 2.43
CA SER A 221 -17.76 -2.44 3.80
C SER A 221 -16.94 -3.60 4.38
N LEU A 222 -16.54 -4.57 3.56
CA LEU A 222 -15.73 -5.71 3.99
C LEU A 222 -14.28 -5.33 4.28
N VAL A 223 -13.71 -4.39 3.51
CA VAL A 223 -12.33 -3.94 3.74
C VAL A 223 -12.17 -3.21 5.08
N ALA A 224 -13.19 -2.48 5.52
CA ALA A 224 -13.21 -1.89 6.86
C ALA A 224 -13.07 -2.97 7.97
N VAL A 225 -13.61 -4.17 7.76
CA VAL A 225 -13.47 -5.30 8.69
C VAL A 225 -12.04 -5.83 8.70
N ALA A 226 -11.32 -5.82 7.56
CA ALA A 226 -9.92 -6.22 7.51
C ALA A 226 -9.05 -5.31 8.39
N VAL A 227 -9.25 -3.98 8.31
CA VAL A 227 -8.54 -3.02 9.18
C VAL A 227 -8.83 -3.26 10.66
N MET A 228 -10.09 -3.52 11.01
CA MET A 228 -10.48 -3.85 12.39
C MET A 228 -9.83 -5.16 12.88
N TYR A 229 -9.74 -6.16 12.00
CA TYR A 229 -9.10 -7.43 12.31
C TYR A 229 -7.59 -7.23 12.54
N THR A 230 -6.91 -6.47 11.68
CA THR A 230 -5.50 -6.14 11.86
C THR A 230 -5.27 -5.39 13.18
N ASP A 231 -6.12 -4.41 13.52
CA ASP A 231 -6.05 -3.67 14.79
C ASP A 231 -6.28 -4.54 16.04
N ASP A 232 -7.16 -5.55 15.97
CA ASP A 232 -7.31 -6.54 17.04
C ASP A 232 -6.05 -7.41 17.17
N LYS A 233 -5.53 -7.92 16.04
CA LYS A 233 -4.42 -8.86 16.01
C LYS A 233 -3.06 -8.26 16.33
N ARG A 234 -2.87 -6.96 16.15
CA ARG A 234 -1.59 -6.29 16.49
C ARG A 234 -1.21 -6.37 17.99
N THR A 235 -2.14 -6.77 18.87
CA THR A 235 -1.89 -6.93 20.31
C THR A 235 -1.89 -8.38 20.78
N ASP A 236 -2.10 -9.33 19.86
CA ASP A 236 -2.11 -10.76 20.15
C ASP A 236 -0.68 -11.32 20.11
N GLU A 237 0.02 -11.27 21.26
CA GLU A 237 1.43 -11.68 21.41
C GLU A 237 1.69 -13.09 20.84
N ALA A 238 0.79 -14.04 21.05
CA ALA A 238 0.96 -15.41 20.55
C ALA A 238 0.90 -15.48 19.02
N THR A 239 0.03 -14.67 18.40
CA THR A 239 -0.03 -14.54 16.94
C THR A 239 1.23 -13.87 16.40
N LEU A 240 1.69 -12.79 17.03
CA LEU A 240 2.90 -12.07 16.62
C LEU A 240 4.16 -12.93 16.75
N ASP A 241 4.33 -13.65 17.86
CA ASP A 241 5.43 -14.59 18.05
C ASP A 241 5.44 -15.64 16.93
N LYS A 242 4.25 -16.13 16.55
CA LYS A 242 4.14 -17.10 15.47
C LYS A 242 4.51 -16.50 14.11
N TYR A 243 4.11 -15.27 13.86
CA TYR A 243 4.44 -14.55 12.63
C TYR A 243 5.92 -14.22 12.53
N MET A 244 6.56 -13.78 13.61
CA MET A 244 8.01 -13.56 13.65
C MET A 244 8.80 -14.86 13.50
N GLU A 245 8.27 -16.01 13.96
CA GLU A 245 8.87 -17.33 13.70
C GLU A 245 8.77 -17.71 12.22
N LEU A 246 7.61 -17.46 11.61
CA LEU A 246 7.33 -17.83 10.22
C LEU A 246 7.96 -16.88 9.21
N TYR A 247 8.09 -15.59 9.53
CA TYR A 247 8.53 -14.52 8.63
C TYR A 247 9.52 -13.58 9.34
N PRO A 248 10.66 -14.12 9.81
CA PRO A 248 11.58 -13.36 10.65
C PRO A 248 12.18 -12.15 9.92
N TRP A 249 12.49 -12.28 8.63
CA TRP A 249 13.00 -11.15 7.87
C TRP A 249 11.90 -10.12 7.62
N ALA A 250 10.74 -10.53 7.10
CA ALA A 250 9.68 -9.57 6.80
C ALA A 250 9.19 -8.86 8.08
N CYS A 251 8.68 -9.58 9.08
CA CYS A 251 8.20 -8.91 10.30
C CYS A 251 9.30 -8.12 11.04
N GLY A 252 10.57 -8.51 10.92
CA GLY A 252 11.69 -7.79 11.54
C GLY A 252 12.16 -6.52 10.81
N HIS A 253 11.70 -6.27 9.58
CA HIS A 253 12.12 -5.11 8.77
C HIS A 253 10.96 -4.28 8.20
N VAL A 254 9.70 -4.60 8.56
CA VAL A 254 8.52 -3.91 8.01
C VAL A 254 8.43 -2.44 8.44
N ASP A 255 9.12 -2.05 9.50
CA ASP A 255 9.23 -0.67 9.99
C ASP A 255 10.64 -0.09 9.83
N ASP A 256 11.53 -0.75 9.08
CA ASP A 256 12.91 -0.29 8.85
C ASP A 256 12.96 0.70 7.66
N PRO A 257 13.21 2.01 7.90
CA PRO A 257 13.24 3.00 6.82
C PRO A 257 14.46 2.85 5.89
N THR A 258 15.43 2.00 6.23
CA THR A 258 16.60 1.72 5.40
C THR A 258 16.35 0.60 4.39
N VAL A 259 15.26 -0.16 4.53
CA VAL A 259 14.89 -1.22 3.60
C VAL A 259 13.97 -0.67 2.51
N PRO A 260 14.38 -0.71 1.22
CA PRO A 260 13.55 -0.25 0.12
C PRO A 260 12.19 -0.95 0.07
N GLY A 261 11.12 -0.16 0.00
CA GLY A 261 9.76 -0.67 -0.07
C GLY A 261 9.11 -0.92 1.28
N SER A 262 9.83 -0.78 2.41
CA SER A 262 9.20 -0.86 3.72
C SER A 262 8.14 0.25 3.84
N PRO A 263 6.97 0.00 4.44
CA PRO A 263 5.88 0.95 4.55
C PRO A 263 6.28 2.37 4.99
N ILE A 264 7.16 2.49 5.99
CA ILE A 264 7.63 3.78 6.51
C ILE A 264 8.44 4.61 5.49
N SER A 265 8.92 3.97 4.42
CA SER A 265 9.65 4.63 3.32
C SER A 265 8.75 5.10 2.16
N LEU A 266 7.46 4.76 2.18
CA LEU A 266 6.56 4.91 1.04
C LEU A 266 5.79 6.24 0.99
N GLY A 267 5.66 6.98 2.10
CA GLY A 267 4.97 8.27 2.11
C GLY A 267 5.50 9.29 1.10
N PRO A 268 6.82 9.58 1.07
CA PRO A 268 7.39 10.55 0.12
C PRO A 268 7.14 10.26 -1.37
N PRO A 269 7.41 9.05 -1.92
CA PRO A 269 7.11 8.78 -3.34
C PRO A 269 5.61 8.79 -3.65
N VAL A 270 4.76 8.38 -2.71
CA VAL A 270 3.30 8.43 -2.86
C VAL A 270 2.81 9.87 -2.89
N ALA A 271 3.34 10.75 -2.04
CA ALA A 271 3.02 12.18 -2.06
C ALA A 271 3.35 12.83 -3.41
N ARG A 272 4.53 12.53 -3.97
CA ARG A 272 4.91 12.99 -5.31
C ARG A 272 3.94 12.50 -6.39
N TYR A 273 3.43 11.27 -6.26
CA TYR A 273 2.43 10.76 -7.21
C TYR A 273 1.08 11.47 -7.07
N MET A 274 0.66 11.77 -5.84
CA MET A 274 -0.51 12.62 -5.60
C MET A 274 -0.34 14.00 -6.24
N GLU A 275 0.85 14.60 -6.18
CA GLU A 275 1.14 15.87 -6.85
C GLU A 275 1.11 15.78 -8.38
N VAL A 276 1.57 14.67 -8.95
CA VAL A 276 1.44 14.38 -10.38
C VAL A 276 -0.05 14.37 -10.77
N LEU A 277 -0.88 13.62 -10.06
CA LEU A 277 -2.31 13.54 -10.33
C LEU A 277 -3.02 14.87 -10.09
N TRP A 278 -2.62 15.63 -9.08
CA TRP A 278 -3.10 16.99 -8.86
C TRP A 278 -2.74 17.92 -10.04
N GLY A 279 -1.52 17.83 -10.58
CA GLY A 279 -1.15 18.52 -11.80
C GLY A 279 -2.04 18.14 -12.98
N ARG A 280 -2.31 16.85 -13.17
CA ARG A 280 -3.19 16.32 -14.23
C ARG A 280 -4.64 16.80 -14.09
N LEU A 281 -5.16 16.86 -12.87
CA LEU A 281 -6.46 17.46 -12.54
C LEU A 281 -6.54 18.94 -12.97
N HIS A 282 -5.41 19.65 -12.99
CA HIS A 282 -5.29 21.04 -13.46
C HIS A 282 -4.85 21.16 -14.93
N GLY A 283 -4.85 20.06 -15.69
CA GLY A 283 -4.51 20.04 -17.11
C GLY A 283 -3.02 19.94 -17.42
N ASN A 284 -2.15 19.73 -16.42
CA ASN A 284 -0.75 19.40 -16.65
C ASN A 284 -0.56 17.88 -16.78
N ASP A 285 -0.71 17.37 -18.00
CA ASP A 285 -0.67 15.93 -18.31
C ASP A 285 0.62 15.48 -19.04
N GLY A 286 1.73 16.17 -18.77
CA GLY A 286 3.03 15.82 -19.34
C GLY A 286 3.67 14.59 -18.69
N PHE A 287 4.49 13.86 -19.45
CA PHE A 287 5.28 12.74 -18.93
C PHE A 287 6.62 13.19 -18.31
N ASP A 288 7.06 14.43 -18.59
CA ASP A 288 8.39 14.95 -18.24
C ASP A 288 8.57 15.38 -16.76
N GLN A 289 7.63 15.02 -15.89
CA GLN A 289 7.69 15.27 -14.44
C GLN A 289 8.81 14.43 -13.78
N PRO A 290 9.45 14.87 -12.67
CA PRO A 290 10.50 14.11 -11.99
C PRO A 290 10.14 12.66 -11.64
N LEU A 291 11.15 11.82 -11.42
CA LEU A 291 10.93 10.47 -10.86
C LEU A 291 10.24 10.58 -9.51
N LEU A 292 9.32 9.66 -9.22
CA LEU A 292 8.68 9.55 -7.90
C LEU A 292 9.71 9.14 -6.85
N GLY A 293 10.70 8.35 -7.24
CA GLY A 293 11.83 7.98 -6.41
C GLY A 293 12.84 7.12 -7.15
N ALA A 294 14.03 7.00 -6.57
CA ALA A 294 15.02 5.99 -6.87
C ALA A 294 15.52 5.40 -5.54
N TRP A 295 15.70 4.10 -5.47
CA TRP A 295 16.02 3.37 -4.24
C TRP A 295 17.25 2.48 -4.41
N PHE A 296 18.03 2.43 -3.34
CA PHE A 296 19.25 1.65 -3.17
C PHE A 296 19.14 0.88 -1.84
N SER A 297 19.78 -0.29 -1.75
CA SER A 297 19.57 -1.17 -0.59
C SER A 297 20.39 -0.79 0.63
N LYS A 298 21.46 -0.01 0.47
CA LYS A 298 22.28 0.49 1.57
C LYS A 298 22.73 1.92 1.29
N GLY A 299 22.89 2.68 2.38
CA GLY A 299 23.59 3.96 2.44
C GLY A 299 23.38 4.89 1.25
N MET A 300 22.17 5.35 0.96
CA MET A 300 21.87 6.18 -0.22
C MET A 300 22.89 7.33 -0.46
N PRO A 301 23.49 7.51 -1.66
CA PRO A 301 23.55 6.60 -2.83
C PRO A 301 24.85 5.75 -2.91
N TYR A 302 25.51 5.48 -1.79
CA TYR A 302 26.77 4.76 -1.65
C TYR A 302 26.57 3.33 -1.10
N GLU A 303 27.65 2.56 -1.03
CA GLU A 303 27.65 1.23 -0.39
C GLU A 303 26.65 0.22 -0.97
N GLN A 304 26.22 0.42 -2.23
CA GLN A 304 25.27 -0.47 -2.89
C GLN A 304 25.80 -1.93 -2.89
N PRO A 305 25.03 -2.91 -2.39
CA PRO A 305 25.42 -4.31 -2.37
C PRO A 305 25.71 -4.83 -3.77
N ARG A 306 26.76 -5.63 -3.91
CA ARG A 306 27.35 -5.98 -5.21
C ARG A 306 26.83 -7.28 -5.82
N ASP A 307 26.35 -8.19 -4.99
CA ASP A 307 26.01 -9.57 -5.39
C ASP A 307 24.76 -9.61 -6.26
N ALA A 308 24.95 -9.85 -7.56
CA ALA A 308 23.86 -9.88 -8.54
C ALA A 308 22.82 -10.99 -8.29
N GLY A 309 23.16 -11.97 -7.45
CA GLY A 309 22.25 -13.04 -7.03
C GLY A 309 21.22 -12.62 -5.99
N THR A 310 21.30 -11.41 -5.42
CA THR A 310 20.42 -10.97 -4.33
C THR A 310 19.61 -9.71 -4.68
N PRO A 311 18.37 -9.58 -4.17
CA PRO A 311 17.55 -8.39 -4.34
C PRO A 311 18.17 -7.13 -3.72
N ASP A 312 19.10 -7.31 -2.79
CA ASP A 312 19.87 -6.21 -2.21
C ASP A 312 20.80 -5.52 -3.23
N SER A 313 21.16 -6.17 -4.33
CA SER A 313 21.93 -5.51 -5.39
C SER A 313 21.07 -4.70 -6.36
N TRP A 314 19.74 -4.82 -6.30
CA TRP A 314 18.87 -4.16 -7.26
C TRP A 314 18.85 -2.65 -7.03
N VAL A 315 18.63 -1.94 -8.13
CA VAL A 315 18.38 -0.50 -8.13
C VAL A 315 16.98 -0.30 -8.67
N SER A 316 16.15 0.43 -7.96
CA SER A 316 14.73 0.60 -8.33
C SER A 316 14.41 2.06 -8.59
N PHE A 317 13.48 2.35 -9.50
CA PHE A 317 12.95 3.69 -9.69
C PHE A 317 11.47 3.64 -10.06
N ALA A 318 10.74 4.71 -9.76
CA ALA A 318 9.33 4.82 -10.07
C ALA A 318 9.05 6.04 -10.96
N MET A 319 8.34 5.81 -12.05
CA MET A 319 7.95 6.84 -13.02
C MET A 319 6.68 7.57 -12.58
N PRO A 320 6.52 8.86 -12.93
CA PRO A 320 5.32 9.63 -12.56
C PRO A 320 4.04 9.10 -13.22
N ARG A 321 4.18 8.26 -14.24
CA ARG A 321 3.10 7.66 -15.04
C ARG A 321 3.41 6.18 -15.24
N GLY A 322 2.37 5.37 -15.33
CA GLY A 322 2.42 3.98 -15.70
C GLY A 322 3.03 3.81 -17.09
N LEU A 323 3.89 2.81 -17.24
CA LEU A 323 4.69 2.60 -18.43
C LEU A 323 4.05 1.60 -19.40
N ASP A 324 4.31 1.80 -20.70
CA ASP A 324 4.19 0.73 -21.67
C ASP A 324 5.41 -0.20 -21.53
N LYS A 325 5.18 -1.46 -21.17
CA LYS A 325 6.25 -2.46 -21.05
C LYS A 325 7.04 -2.64 -22.34
N GLY A 326 6.41 -2.46 -23.50
CA GLY A 326 7.06 -2.58 -24.81
C GLY A 326 8.12 -1.49 -25.06
N SER A 327 7.98 -0.34 -24.41
CA SER A 327 8.93 0.78 -24.50
C SER A 327 10.16 0.60 -23.59
N LEU A 328 10.06 -0.23 -22.55
CA LEU A 328 11.12 -0.50 -21.59
C LEU A 328 12.14 -1.50 -22.15
N THR A 329 13.20 -0.97 -22.72
CA THR A 329 14.28 -1.69 -23.41
C THR A 329 15.66 -1.26 -22.94
N ASP A 330 16.69 -2.03 -23.32
CA ASP A 330 18.10 -1.70 -23.08
C ASP A 330 18.56 -0.41 -23.81
N GLU A 331 17.74 0.15 -24.71
CA GLU A 331 17.96 1.47 -25.32
C GLU A 331 17.34 2.60 -24.48
N SER A 332 16.20 2.32 -23.85
CA SER A 332 15.43 3.31 -23.08
C SER A 332 15.95 3.52 -21.66
N VAL A 333 16.59 2.49 -21.09
CA VAL A 333 17.19 2.52 -19.75
C VAL A 333 18.55 1.87 -19.83
N THR A 334 19.60 2.65 -19.60
CA THR A 334 20.99 2.19 -19.64
C THR A 334 21.65 2.40 -18.29
N VAL A 335 22.57 1.51 -17.94
CA VAL A 335 23.44 1.63 -16.76
C VAL A 335 24.86 1.66 -17.25
N VAL A 336 25.60 2.72 -16.94
CA VAL A 336 26.99 2.91 -17.36
C VAL A 336 27.88 2.95 -16.13
N GLY A 337 28.88 2.06 -16.09
CA GLY A 337 29.86 2.00 -15.01
C GLY A 337 31.15 2.78 -15.32
N PRO A 338 32.21 2.57 -14.52
CA PRO A 338 33.48 3.25 -14.69
C PRO A 338 34.08 3.04 -16.09
N GLY A 339 34.62 4.11 -16.67
CA GLY A 339 35.21 4.08 -18.02
C GLY A 339 34.19 4.11 -19.16
N GLY A 340 32.90 4.36 -18.87
CA GLY A 340 31.87 4.57 -19.91
C GLY A 340 31.31 3.29 -20.51
N SER A 341 31.59 2.13 -19.91
CA SER A 341 31.08 0.84 -20.38
C SER A 341 29.69 0.56 -19.82
N ALA A 342 28.79 0.06 -20.68
CA ALA A 342 27.47 -0.37 -20.23
C ALA A 342 27.57 -1.60 -19.32
N HIS A 343 26.89 -1.57 -18.18
CA HIS A 343 26.74 -2.71 -17.27
C HIS A 343 25.51 -3.54 -17.69
N PRO A 344 25.62 -4.86 -17.83
CA PRO A 344 24.51 -5.68 -18.28
C PRO A 344 23.46 -5.83 -17.18
N VAL A 345 22.21 -5.49 -17.50
CA VAL A 345 21.07 -5.55 -16.57
C VAL A 345 19.88 -6.28 -17.18
N THR A 346 18.95 -6.68 -16.34
CA THR A 346 17.58 -7.06 -16.70
C THR A 346 16.64 -6.01 -16.13
N LEU A 347 15.79 -5.45 -16.98
CA LEU A 347 14.75 -4.52 -16.56
C LEU A 347 13.48 -5.31 -16.22
N GLN A 348 12.92 -5.06 -15.05
CA GLN A 348 11.62 -5.58 -14.66
C GLN A 348 10.69 -4.41 -14.38
N LEU A 349 9.69 -4.23 -15.25
CA LEU A 349 8.51 -3.44 -14.92
C LEU A 349 7.65 -4.28 -13.98
N TYR A 350 7.66 -3.94 -12.70
CA TYR A 350 6.97 -4.70 -11.65
C TYR A 350 5.46 -4.61 -11.89
N TYR A 351 4.73 -5.73 -11.86
CA TYR A 351 3.36 -5.91 -12.41
C TYR A 351 3.15 -5.81 -13.93
N GLY A 352 4.05 -5.16 -14.67
CA GLY A 352 4.01 -5.12 -16.14
C GLY A 352 3.37 -3.85 -16.66
N ASN A 353 2.51 -3.93 -17.70
CA ASN A 353 1.92 -2.72 -18.27
C ASN A 353 1.24 -1.89 -17.18
N ASP A 354 1.19 -0.57 -17.40
CA ASP A 354 0.49 0.39 -16.56
C ASP A 354 1.15 0.64 -15.19
N SER A 355 2.26 -0.04 -14.93
CA SER A 355 2.99 0.08 -13.67
C SER A 355 4.06 1.17 -13.73
N HIS A 356 4.40 1.68 -12.56
CA HIS A 356 5.33 2.79 -12.35
C HIS A 356 6.72 2.29 -11.95
N LEU A 357 6.80 1.20 -11.17
CA LEU A 357 8.04 0.70 -10.60
C LEU A 357 8.84 -0.15 -11.59
N VAL A 358 10.09 0.22 -11.79
CA VAL A 358 11.08 -0.56 -12.51
C VAL A 358 12.19 -0.99 -11.57
N ASN A 359 12.48 -2.30 -11.56
CA ASN A 359 13.67 -2.86 -10.94
C ASN A 359 14.76 -3.10 -12.00
N ILE A 360 15.95 -2.58 -11.74
CA ILE A 360 17.18 -2.82 -12.50
C ILE A 360 17.93 -3.94 -11.78
N ARG A 361 17.89 -5.14 -12.36
CA ARG A 361 18.54 -6.33 -11.82
C ARG A 361 19.89 -6.54 -12.52
N PRO A 362 21.04 -6.42 -11.85
CA PRO A 362 22.32 -6.70 -12.48
C PRO A 362 22.39 -8.16 -12.98
N LYS A 363 22.98 -8.38 -14.16
CA LYS A 363 23.27 -9.73 -14.67
C LYS A 363 24.62 -10.27 -14.18
N GLU A 364 25.48 -9.37 -13.70
CA GLU A 364 26.78 -9.65 -13.10
C GLU A 364 27.02 -8.68 -11.94
N ASP A 365 27.85 -9.11 -10.98
CA ASP A 365 28.14 -8.31 -9.80
C ASP A 365 28.57 -6.88 -10.14
N TRP A 366 28.10 -5.91 -9.35
CA TRP A 366 28.61 -4.55 -9.46
C TRP A 366 30.12 -4.53 -9.10
N ALA A 367 30.90 -3.78 -9.87
CA ALA A 367 32.31 -3.56 -9.61
C ALA A 367 32.50 -2.94 -8.22
N LYS A 368 33.62 -3.24 -7.58
CA LYS A 368 33.95 -2.71 -6.24
C LYS A 368 34.42 -1.26 -6.33
N GLU A 369 33.98 -0.42 -5.39
CA GLU A 369 34.36 1.01 -5.31
C GLU A 369 34.13 1.74 -6.65
N ALA A 370 32.95 1.53 -7.24
CA ALA A 370 32.63 1.97 -8.59
C ALA A 370 31.36 2.83 -8.58
N ASP A 371 31.40 3.90 -9.37
CA ASP A 371 30.25 4.77 -9.61
C ASP A 371 29.54 4.36 -10.90
N TYR A 372 28.22 4.44 -10.85
CA TYR A 372 27.32 4.08 -11.93
C TYR A 372 26.32 5.19 -12.20
N THR A 373 26.06 5.45 -13.47
CA THR A 373 25.01 6.36 -13.93
C THR A 373 23.92 5.57 -14.62
N VAL A 374 22.69 5.70 -14.13
CA VAL A 374 21.49 5.21 -14.80
C VAL A 374 20.95 6.34 -15.67
N THR A 375 20.69 6.06 -16.94
CA THR A 375 20.11 7.02 -17.89
C THR A 375 18.79 6.49 -18.42
N LEU A 376 17.73 7.30 -18.34
CA LEU A 376 16.42 7.06 -18.92
C LEU A 376 16.21 8.00 -20.10
N SER A 377 15.80 7.48 -21.24
CA SER A 377 15.56 8.26 -22.46
C SER A 377 14.49 7.63 -23.34
N ALA A 378 14.09 8.34 -24.41
CA ALA A 378 13.34 7.74 -25.51
C ALA A 378 14.02 6.43 -25.99
N PRO A 379 13.25 5.39 -26.37
CA PRO A 379 11.82 5.42 -26.67
C PRO A 379 10.89 5.15 -25.47
N LEU A 380 11.34 5.30 -24.21
CA LEU A 380 10.48 5.08 -23.03
C LEU A 380 9.15 5.84 -23.15
N ALA A 381 8.03 5.17 -22.90
CA ALA A 381 6.70 5.73 -23.08
C ALA A 381 5.72 5.26 -21.99
N THR A 382 4.69 6.06 -21.75
CA THR A 382 3.57 5.71 -20.88
C THR A 382 2.64 4.71 -21.54
N TRP A 383 1.78 4.06 -20.76
CA TRP A 383 0.80 3.07 -21.25
C TRP A 383 -0.13 3.61 -22.35
N ASN A 384 -0.43 4.91 -22.33
CA ASN A 384 -1.23 5.61 -23.35
C ASN A 384 -0.39 6.25 -24.47
N GLY A 385 0.90 5.91 -24.57
CA GLY A 385 1.76 6.26 -25.70
C GLY A 385 2.41 7.65 -25.65
N LEU A 386 2.41 8.36 -24.51
CA LEU A 386 3.23 9.57 -24.38
C LEU A 386 4.70 9.17 -24.22
N ALA A 387 5.53 9.63 -25.15
CA ALA A 387 6.97 9.41 -25.11
C ALA A 387 7.66 10.33 -24.11
N LEU A 388 8.73 9.85 -23.48
CA LEU A 388 9.61 10.65 -22.64
C LEU A 388 10.37 11.65 -23.53
N GLU A 389 10.24 12.95 -23.25
CA GLU A 389 10.85 13.99 -24.08
C GLU A 389 12.29 14.30 -23.63
N GLY A 390 12.54 14.29 -22.32
CA GLY A 390 13.85 14.57 -21.74
C GLY A 390 14.63 13.34 -21.28
N THR A 391 15.96 13.40 -21.38
CA THR A 391 16.83 12.43 -20.70
C THR A 391 16.81 12.69 -19.20
N ARG A 392 16.74 11.61 -18.41
CA ARG A 392 16.89 11.65 -16.96
C ARG A 392 18.06 10.81 -16.53
N THR A 393 18.72 11.22 -15.45
CA THR A 393 19.82 10.47 -14.88
C THR A 393 19.75 10.44 -13.38
N PHE A 394 20.21 9.34 -12.79
CA PHE A 394 20.56 9.28 -11.38
C PHE A 394 21.77 8.37 -11.20
N GLU A 395 22.46 8.52 -10.08
CA GLU A 395 23.75 7.87 -9.84
C GLU A 395 23.73 7.06 -8.55
N PHE A 396 24.55 6.02 -8.51
CA PHE A 396 24.83 5.25 -7.30
C PHE A 396 26.27 4.76 -7.31
N SER A 397 26.77 4.40 -6.13
CA SER A 397 28.12 3.91 -5.93
C SER A 397 28.11 2.65 -5.08
N THR A 398 29.02 1.72 -5.40
CA THR A 398 29.36 0.60 -4.52
C THR A 398 30.47 0.95 -3.53
N GLY A 399 31.06 2.15 -3.66
CA GLY A 399 32.10 2.63 -2.77
C GLY A 399 31.55 3.20 -1.47
N ALA A 400 32.44 3.41 -0.51
CA ALA A 400 32.08 4.05 0.75
C ALA A 400 31.57 5.48 0.53
N ALA A 401 30.65 5.93 1.38
CA ALA A 401 30.27 7.33 1.41
C ALA A 401 31.52 8.21 1.61
N PRO A 402 31.66 9.33 0.87
CA PRO A 402 32.70 10.30 1.13
C PRO A 402 32.68 10.68 2.60
N ALA A 403 33.84 10.68 3.25
CA ALA A 403 33.93 11.20 4.61
C ALA A 403 33.30 12.61 4.58
N ILE A 404 32.29 12.85 5.41
CA ILE A 404 31.75 14.19 5.63
C ILE A 404 32.96 15.00 6.07
N GLY A 405 33.52 15.77 5.13
CA GLY A 405 34.67 16.60 5.41
C GLY A 405 34.30 17.41 6.63
N ASP A 406 35.17 17.42 7.64
CA ASP A 406 35.03 18.25 8.82
C ASP A 406 34.85 19.67 8.27
N VAL A 407 33.59 20.13 8.15
CA VAL A 407 33.25 21.52 7.87
C VAL A 407 33.58 22.23 9.16
N ARG A 408 34.88 22.24 9.50
CA ARG A 408 35.47 23.26 10.33
C ARG A 408 35.12 24.50 9.57
N GLY A 409 34.10 25.20 10.07
CA GLY A 409 33.90 26.59 9.77
C GLY A 409 35.30 27.19 9.75
N SER A 410 35.68 27.73 8.61
CA SER A 410 36.63 28.81 8.61
C SER A 410 35.95 29.91 9.42
N ASP A 411 36.01 29.79 10.75
CA ASP A 411 36.00 30.90 11.67
C ASP A 411 37.27 31.66 11.31
N ASP A 412 37.16 32.43 10.23
CA ASP A 412 37.96 33.60 9.95
C ASP A 412 37.54 34.67 10.97
N ASP A 413 37.66 34.32 12.25
CA ASP A 413 37.63 35.24 13.37
C ASP A 413 39.01 35.89 13.36
N GLY A 414 39.07 36.99 12.62
CA GLY A 414 40.14 37.95 12.74
C GLY A 414 40.38 38.30 14.20
N ASP A 415 41.61 38.06 14.63
CA ASP A 415 42.37 38.82 15.62
C ASP A 415 41.57 39.59 16.68
N ALA A 416 41.45 38.98 17.87
CA ALA A 416 41.55 39.74 19.11
C ALA A 416 42.15 38.89 20.24
N ALA A 417 43.32 39.32 20.70
CA ALA A 417 44.15 38.75 21.74
C ALA A 417 43.40 38.42 23.05
N GLY A 418 43.78 37.30 23.68
CA GLY A 418 43.37 36.96 25.04
C GLY A 418 44.11 35.74 25.57
N GLU A 419 45.25 35.98 26.23
CA GLU A 419 46.03 34.99 26.98
C GLU A 419 45.20 34.27 28.05
N GLY A 420 45.37 32.96 28.22
CA GLY A 420 44.61 32.20 29.23
C GLY A 420 44.99 30.72 29.38
N ASN A 421 46.16 30.49 29.96
CA ASN A 421 46.74 29.22 30.42
C ASN A 421 45.77 28.29 31.21
N SER A 422 45.74 26.98 30.94
CA SER A 422 45.81 25.90 31.97
C SER A 422 45.79 24.48 31.36
N ALA A 423 46.78 23.70 31.78
CA ALA A 423 46.98 22.28 31.49
C ALA A 423 46.26 21.37 32.48
N VAL A 424 45.77 20.20 32.02
CA VAL A 424 45.68 18.85 32.65
C VAL A 424 45.20 17.95 31.49
N GLY A 425 45.90 16.94 30.96
CA GLY A 425 46.48 15.75 31.59
C GLY A 425 45.48 14.59 31.52
N ASP A 426 45.68 13.58 30.65
CA ASP A 426 45.82 12.16 31.02
C ASP A 426 45.77 11.24 29.79
N ASP A 427 46.58 10.18 29.86
CA ASP A 427 46.76 9.11 28.89
C ASP A 427 45.60 8.09 28.93
N THR A 428 45.32 7.41 27.81
CA THR A 428 45.17 5.94 27.82
C THR A 428 45.09 5.37 26.40
N ALA A 429 45.96 4.37 26.18
CA ALA A 429 46.03 3.51 25.01
C ALA A 429 44.99 2.38 25.07
N GLY A 430 44.59 1.85 23.91
CA GLY A 430 43.79 0.63 23.82
C GLY A 430 43.63 0.12 22.39
N ALA A 431 44.58 -0.71 21.95
CA ALA A 431 44.56 -1.46 20.70
C ALA A 431 43.72 -2.75 20.80
N GLY A 432 43.20 -3.27 19.68
CA GLY A 432 42.92 -4.71 19.57
C GLY A 432 41.89 -5.17 18.51
N ASN A 433 42.41 -5.63 17.36
CA ASN A 433 42.07 -6.83 16.55
C ASN A 433 40.60 -7.21 16.25
N SER A 434 40.17 -7.34 14.98
CA SER A 434 40.53 -8.34 13.94
C SER A 434 39.95 -9.75 14.14
N ALA A 435 39.15 -10.22 13.17
CA ALA A 435 38.99 -11.59 12.61
C ALA A 435 37.51 -11.90 12.35
N SER A 436 37.01 -11.94 11.10
CA SER A 436 37.20 -12.93 10.02
C SER A 436 36.63 -14.33 10.33
N GLY A 437 35.71 -14.78 9.46
CA GLY A 437 35.13 -16.13 9.50
C GLY A 437 34.17 -16.39 8.35
N CYS A 438 34.71 -16.66 7.15
CA CYS A 438 33.98 -17.24 6.03
C CYS A 438 33.72 -18.74 6.29
N SER A 439 32.56 -19.26 5.89
CA SER A 439 32.50 -20.56 5.19
C SER A 439 31.15 -20.78 4.51
N ALA A 440 31.24 -21.37 3.32
CA ALA A 440 30.20 -21.55 2.32
C ALA A 440 29.52 -22.93 2.41
N GLY A 441 28.38 -23.06 1.72
CA GLY A 441 28.05 -24.29 0.99
C GLY A 441 26.62 -24.80 1.19
N GLY A 442 25.85 -24.86 0.10
CA GLY A 442 24.62 -25.65 0.06
C GLY A 442 23.71 -25.33 -1.12
N VAL A 443 24.01 -25.87 -2.30
CA VAL A 443 23.12 -25.84 -3.48
C VAL A 443 22.05 -26.92 -3.28
N GLY A 444 20.77 -26.54 -3.22
CA GLY A 444 19.62 -27.44 -3.09
C GLY A 444 18.49 -27.03 -4.03
N GLY A 445 18.01 -27.98 -4.84
CA GLY A 445 17.17 -27.73 -6.02
C GLY A 445 15.69 -27.47 -5.73
N MET A 446 15.10 -26.63 -6.60
CA MET A 446 13.68 -26.28 -6.63
C MET A 446 12.78 -27.48 -6.94
N ARG A 447 11.74 -27.67 -6.12
CA ARG A 447 10.53 -28.43 -6.45
C ARG A 447 9.32 -27.55 -6.14
N GLY A 448 8.50 -27.30 -7.17
CA GLY A 448 7.27 -26.53 -7.07
C GLY A 448 6.21 -27.20 -6.19
N GLY A 449 5.58 -26.39 -5.34
CA GLY A 449 4.39 -26.72 -4.58
C GLY A 449 3.20 -25.91 -5.08
N SER A 450 2.11 -26.60 -5.41
CA SER A 450 0.82 -26.06 -5.82
C SER A 450 0.03 -25.51 -4.63
N GLY A 451 -0.37 -24.24 -4.68
CA GLY A 451 -1.24 -23.60 -3.68
C GLY A 451 -2.73 -23.91 -3.91
N GLY A 452 -3.44 -24.27 -2.84
CA GLY A 452 -4.90 -24.32 -2.77
C GLY A 452 -5.41 -23.12 -1.97
N ALA A 453 -6.43 -22.43 -2.48
CA ALA A 453 -7.02 -21.25 -1.85
C ALA A 453 -7.75 -21.61 -0.53
N ASN A 454 -7.51 -20.80 0.51
CA ASN A 454 -8.14 -20.92 1.83
C ASN A 454 -9.59 -20.40 1.80
N LEU A 455 -10.55 -21.32 1.61
CA LEU A 455 -12.00 -21.08 1.72
C LEU A 455 -12.47 -20.69 3.14
N GLY A 456 -11.61 -20.83 4.16
CA GLY A 456 -11.98 -20.71 5.58
C GLY A 456 -12.22 -19.29 6.09
N VAL A 457 -11.47 -18.30 5.58
CA VAL A 457 -11.56 -16.90 6.05
C VAL A 457 -12.82 -16.21 5.50
N VAL A 458 -13.19 -16.52 4.26
CA VAL A 458 -14.41 -15.99 3.60
C VAL A 458 -15.69 -16.42 4.34
N LEU A 459 -15.73 -17.65 4.86
CA LEU A 459 -16.89 -18.18 5.62
C LEU A 459 -17.04 -17.53 7.01
N LEU A 460 -15.93 -17.16 7.66
CA LEU A 460 -15.96 -16.49 8.96
C LEU A 460 -16.43 -15.03 8.82
N LEU A 461 -15.96 -14.32 7.79
CA LEU A 461 -16.35 -12.94 7.48
C LEU A 461 -17.83 -12.84 7.06
N ALA A 462 -18.32 -13.75 6.21
CA ALA A 462 -19.73 -13.80 5.83
C ALA A 462 -20.67 -14.01 7.04
N SER A 463 -20.24 -14.78 8.04
CA SER A 463 -21.00 -15.04 9.26
C SER A 463 -21.08 -13.82 10.19
N LEU A 464 -20.02 -13.01 10.25
CA LEU A 464 -19.97 -11.76 11.02
C LEU A 464 -20.82 -10.65 10.39
N VAL A 465 -20.81 -10.53 9.05
CA VAL A 465 -21.63 -9.55 8.31
C VAL A 465 -23.12 -9.84 8.43
N ALA A 466 -23.52 -11.12 8.37
CA ALA A 466 -24.90 -11.53 8.62
C ALA A 466 -25.37 -11.15 10.05
N GLY A 467 -24.46 -11.18 11.03
CA GLY A 467 -24.72 -10.72 12.40
C GLY A 467 -24.89 -9.20 12.51
N ALA A 468 -24.01 -8.43 11.87
CA ALA A 468 -24.04 -6.96 11.92
C ALA A 468 -25.27 -6.36 11.23
N ALA A 469 -25.68 -6.91 10.07
CA ALA A 469 -26.88 -6.48 9.35
C ALA A 469 -28.18 -6.75 10.13
N ALA A 470 -28.21 -7.76 10.99
CA ALA A 470 -29.34 -8.05 11.87
C ALA A 470 -29.44 -7.08 13.06
N VAL A 471 -28.31 -6.57 13.57
CA VAL A 471 -28.26 -5.61 14.68
C VAL A 471 -28.60 -4.19 14.20
N GLY A 472 -28.20 -3.80 12.99
CA GLY A 472 -28.49 -2.48 12.41
C GLY A 472 -29.98 -2.18 12.17
N ARG A 473 -30.86 -3.20 12.11
CA ARG A 473 -32.32 -2.99 11.99
C ARG A 473 -33.04 -2.78 13.33
N LEU A 474 -32.37 -2.99 14.47
CA LEU A 474 -33.00 -2.89 15.80
C LEU A 474 -32.75 -1.55 16.51
N THR A 475 -31.89 -0.67 15.99
CA THR A 475 -31.50 0.59 16.65
C THR A 475 -31.73 1.84 15.79
N ARG A 476 -32.98 2.10 15.39
CA ARG A 476 -33.41 3.44 14.94
C ARG A 476 -34.55 3.98 15.80
N ARG A 477 -34.28 4.34 17.06
CA ARG A 477 -35.08 5.31 17.86
C ARG A 477 -34.24 5.99 18.96
N GLY A 478 -34.04 7.32 18.84
CA GLY A 478 -33.55 8.27 19.87
C GLY A 478 -32.05 8.18 20.15
N THR A 479 -31.22 9.23 20.25
CA THR A 479 -31.34 10.66 20.64
C THR A 479 -30.04 11.36 20.19
N PRO A 480 -29.95 12.70 20.09
CA PRO A 480 -28.78 13.37 19.51
C PRO A 480 -27.60 13.39 20.48
N TRP A 481 -26.41 13.01 20.00
CA TRP A 481 -25.14 13.15 20.71
C TRP A 481 -24.51 14.52 20.37
N THR A 482 -24.24 15.32 21.39
CA THR A 482 -23.43 16.54 21.27
C THR A 482 -21.95 16.17 21.29
N ALA A 483 -21.27 16.33 20.16
CA ALA A 483 -19.82 16.16 20.06
C ALA A 483 -19.11 17.36 20.70
N LYS A 484 -18.38 17.10 21.80
CA LYS A 484 -17.33 17.96 22.33
C LYS A 484 -16.20 17.05 22.80
N GLN A 485 -15.31 16.68 21.89
CA GLN A 485 -13.99 16.15 22.25
C GLN A 485 -12.93 16.88 21.44
N ARG A 486 -11.91 17.31 22.17
CA ARG A 486 -10.82 18.17 21.74
C ARG A 486 -9.84 17.34 20.92
N CYS A 487 -9.40 17.87 19.78
CA CYS A 487 -8.19 17.43 19.12
C CYS A 487 -7.02 17.55 20.11
N ALA A 488 -6.40 16.43 20.47
CA ALA A 488 -5.06 16.45 21.00
C ALA A 488 -4.12 16.62 19.81
N SER A 489 -3.43 17.76 19.75
CA SER A 489 -2.27 17.96 18.89
C SER A 489 -1.22 16.90 19.25
N LEU A 490 -0.86 16.04 18.30
CA LEU A 490 0.35 15.24 18.39
C LEU A 490 1.54 16.18 18.18
N ASP A 491 2.20 16.53 19.28
CA ASP A 491 3.47 17.25 19.28
C ASP A 491 4.59 16.20 19.23
N PHE A 492 5.16 16.00 18.05
CA PHE A 492 6.36 15.18 17.83
C PHE A 492 7.58 16.07 17.59
N SER A 493 7.89 16.95 18.54
CA SER A 493 9.26 17.45 18.66
C SER A 493 10.06 16.51 19.58
N HIS A 494 10.78 15.55 18.99
CA HIS A 494 12.06 15.03 19.48
C HIS A 494 12.59 13.97 18.50
N ARG A 495 13.57 14.36 17.68
CA ARG A 495 14.64 13.46 17.26
C ARG A 495 15.96 14.06 17.77
N PRO A 496 16.91 13.22 18.22
CA PRO A 496 18.32 13.62 18.29
C PRO A 496 18.89 13.90 16.90
#